data_AF-A0A7Y2UUR5-F1
#
_entry.id   AF-A0A7Y2UUR5-F1
#
_cell.length_a   1.000
_cell.length_b   1.000
_cell.length_c   1.000
_cell.angle_alpha   90.00
_cell.angle_beta   90.00
_cell.angle_gamma   90.00
#
_symmetry.space_group_name_H-M   'P 1'
#
loop_
_entity.id
_entity.type
_entity.pdbx_description
1 polymer ?
#
loop_
_entity_poly.entity_id
_entity_poly.type
_entity_poly.pdbx_seq_one_letter_code
_entity_poly.pdbx_strand_id
1 'polypeptide(L)'
;GEDHVASKIAYVGAQRGVKNPVGYLSAALREDYAAENAVVPVSSERAKVLAVVRDLVAARTPTQRDADRRLFMSMIKDPAARADFERHGWMSALNTGSIKAFWAELEPEAFEEV
;
A
#
# COMPACT_ATOMS: atom_id res chain seq x y z
N GLY A 1 21.98 -12.45 4.74
CA GLY A 1 22.28 -12.23 6.17
C GLY A 1 21.01 -12.44 6.94
N GLU A 2 20.83 -13.66 7.44
CA GLU A 2 19.60 -14.17 8.05
C GLU A 2 19.35 -13.60 9.48
N ASP A 3 20.27 -12.78 9.99
CA ASP A 3 20.24 -12.27 11.37
C ASP A 3 19.27 -11.09 11.61
N HIS A 4 18.70 -10.49 10.56
CA HIS A 4 17.78 -9.34 10.74
C HIS A 4 16.33 -9.72 11.03
N VAL A 5 15.98 -11.00 10.95
CA VAL A 5 14.58 -11.48 11.06
C VAL A 5 14.13 -11.64 12.52
N ALA A 6 15.06 -11.88 13.45
CA ALA A 6 14.71 -12.16 14.85
C ALA A 6 14.25 -10.91 15.62
N SER A 7 14.69 -9.70 15.24
CA SER A 7 14.44 -8.51 16.07
C SER A 7 13.05 -7.88 15.91
N LYS A 8 12.24 -8.33 14.93
CA LYS A 8 10.93 -7.71 14.61
C LYS A 8 9.72 -8.41 15.25
N ILE A 9 9.96 -9.51 15.98
CA ILE A 9 8.91 -10.29 16.67
C ILE A 9 8.43 -9.59 17.95
N ALA A 10 9.21 -8.68 18.54
CA ALA A 10 8.85 -8.03 19.80
C ALA A 10 7.85 -6.86 19.70
N TYR A 11 7.53 -6.35 18.50
CA TYR A 11 6.78 -5.08 18.37
C TYR A 11 5.24 -5.24 18.26
N VAL A 12 4.71 -6.47 18.10
CA VAL A 12 3.27 -6.71 17.80
C VAL A 12 2.44 -6.98 19.06
N GLY A 13 2.78 -6.37 20.19
CA GLY A 13 2.04 -6.52 21.46
C GLY A 13 0.99 -5.44 21.73
N ALA A 14 1.05 -4.29 21.06
CA ALA A 14 0.33 -3.11 21.53
C ALA A 14 -0.27 -2.33 20.34
N GLN A 15 -1.54 -2.60 20.01
CA GLN A 15 -2.62 -1.59 20.03
C GLN A 15 -3.87 -2.20 19.40
N ARG A 16 -4.83 -2.50 20.26
CA ARG A 16 -6.23 -2.84 19.94
C ARG A 16 -6.97 -1.55 19.54
N GLY A 17 -7.78 -1.62 18.48
CA GLY A 17 -9.03 -0.87 18.42
C GLY A 17 -9.17 0.12 17.26
N VAL A 18 -9.94 -0.26 16.25
CA VAL A 18 -10.74 0.69 15.46
C VAL A 18 -12.15 0.11 15.29
N LYS A 19 -13.14 0.87 15.76
CA LYS A 19 -14.58 0.59 15.69
C LYS A 19 -15.17 1.20 14.42
N ASN A 20 -16.03 0.41 13.77
CA ASN A 20 -17.19 0.79 12.93
C ASN A 20 -17.02 0.73 11.37
N PRO A 21 -17.40 -0.41 10.74
CA PRO A 21 -17.05 -0.76 9.35
C PRO A 21 -18.18 -0.77 8.28
N VAL A 22 -19.27 0.01 8.33
CA VAL A 22 -20.46 -0.28 7.47
C VAL A 22 -20.97 0.90 6.61
N GLY A 23 -20.20 1.35 5.64
CA GLY A 23 -20.69 2.30 4.62
C GLY A 23 -19.95 2.25 3.29
N TYR A 24 -18.68 1.83 3.32
CA TYR A 24 -17.84 1.72 2.14
C TYR A 24 -18.00 0.42 1.33
N LEU A 25 -18.78 -0.53 1.87
CA LEU A 25 -18.93 -1.90 1.34
C LEU A 25 -19.83 -1.98 0.10
N SER A 26 -20.81 -1.08 -0.08
CA SER A 26 -21.87 -1.27 -1.08
C SER A 26 -21.53 -0.79 -2.50
N ALA A 27 -20.46 -0.02 -2.69
CA ALA A 27 -20.08 0.50 -4.00
C ALA A 27 -18.96 -0.30 -4.70
N ALA A 28 -18.14 -1.03 -3.95
CA ALA A 28 -17.00 -1.79 -4.48
C ALA A 28 -17.30 -3.27 -4.78
N LEU A 29 -18.43 -3.79 -4.29
CA LEU A 29 -18.81 -5.19 -4.43
C LEU A 29 -19.53 -5.55 -5.73
N ARG A 30 -19.79 -4.59 -6.63
CA ARG A 30 -20.68 -4.92 -7.75
C ARG A 30 -20.03 -5.71 -8.87
N GLU A 31 -18.76 -5.53 -9.23
CA GLU A 31 -18.24 -6.28 -10.39
C GLU A 31 -16.82 -6.91 -10.27
N ASP A 32 -15.77 -6.33 -9.67
CA ASP A 32 -14.41 -6.88 -9.98
C ASP A 32 -13.33 -6.97 -8.87
N TYR A 33 -13.64 -6.82 -7.57
CA TYR A 33 -12.56 -6.82 -6.54
C TYR A 33 -12.19 -8.19 -5.94
N ALA A 34 -12.81 -9.30 -6.38
CA ALA A 34 -12.73 -10.59 -5.68
C ALA A 34 -11.78 -11.64 -6.29
N ALA A 35 -10.95 -11.29 -7.29
CA ALA A 35 -10.25 -12.33 -8.05
C ALA A 35 -8.83 -12.71 -7.60
N GLU A 36 -8.11 -11.95 -6.75
CA GLU A 36 -6.67 -12.24 -6.61
C GLU A 36 -6.11 -12.15 -5.19
N ASN A 37 -6.45 -13.16 -4.37
CA ASN A 37 -5.68 -13.54 -3.17
C ASN A 37 -4.64 -14.62 -3.49
N ALA A 38 -3.71 -14.32 -4.41
CA ALA A 38 -2.55 -15.17 -4.69
C ALA A 38 -1.27 -14.44 -4.27
N VAL A 39 -0.36 -15.14 -3.58
CA VAL A 39 1.00 -14.62 -3.32
C VAL A 39 1.75 -14.63 -4.65
N VAL A 40 1.57 -13.57 -5.44
CA VAL A 40 2.20 -13.42 -6.75
C VAL A 40 3.71 -13.19 -6.57
N PRO A 41 4.59 -13.94 -7.27
CA PRO A 41 6.02 -13.62 -7.33
C PRO A 41 6.20 -12.16 -7.76
N VAL A 42 7.32 -11.53 -7.39
CA VAL A 42 7.61 -10.16 -7.82
C VAL A 42 7.81 -10.20 -9.33
N SER A 43 6.76 -9.89 -10.09
CA SER A 43 6.91 -9.65 -11.52
C SER A 43 7.88 -8.48 -11.69
N SER A 44 8.67 -8.50 -12.76
CA SER A 44 9.57 -7.39 -13.11
C SER A 44 8.81 -6.06 -13.19
N GLU A 45 7.54 -6.11 -13.62
CA GLU A 45 6.63 -4.97 -13.66
C GLU A 45 6.27 -4.43 -12.26
N ARG A 46 5.91 -5.30 -11.31
CA ARG A 46 5.67 -4.88 -9.91
C ARG A 46 6.90 -4.20 -9.32
N ALA A 47 8.09 -4.76 -9.58
CA ALA A 47 9.33 -4.17 -9.10
C ALA A 47 9.59 -2.77 -9.68
N LYS A 48 9.32 -2.56 -10.98
CA LYS A 48 9.44 -1.24 -11.63
C LYS A 48 8.48 -0.21 -11.02
N VAL A 49 7.21 -0.57 -10.84
CA VAL A 49 6.20 0.30 -10.21
C VAL A 49 6.65 0.74 -8.82
N LEU A 50 7.06 -0.21 -7.97
CA LEU A 50 7.48 0.11 -6.60
C LEU A 50 8.80 0.89 -6.57
N ALA A 51 9.66 0.74 -7.57
CA ALA A 51 10.87 1.56 -7.71
C ALA A 51 10.52 3.03 -8.02
N VAL A 52 9.64 3.28 -8.98
CA VAL A 52 9.16 4.64 -9.29
C VAL A 52 8.50 5.27 -8.07
N VAL A 53 7.62 4.54 -7.40
CA VAL A 53 6.95 5.02 -6.18
C VAL A 53 7.98 5.38 -5.10
N ARG A 54 8.99 4.55 -4.87
CA ARG A 54 10.04 4.85 -3.89
C ARG A 54 10.73 6.18 -4.20
N ASP A 55 11.02 6.43 -5.48
CA ASP A 55 11.74 7.63 -5.92
C ASP A 55 10.85 8.88 -5.81
N LEU A 56 9.56 8.77 -6.17
CA LEU A 56 8.55 9.81 -5.94
C LEU A 56 8.42 10.19 -4.47
N VAL A 57 8.29 9.18 -3.60
CA VAL A 57 8.16 9.41 -2.15
C VAL A 57 9.46 10.01 -1.60
N ALA A 58 10.64 9.62 -2.11
CA ALA A 58 11.92 10.21 -1.72
C ALA A 58 12.07 11.69 -2.09
N ALA A 59 11.46 12.11 -3.20
CA ALA A 59 11.44 13.51 -3.63
C ALA A 59 10.51 14.40 -2.79
N ARG A 60 9.54 13.82 -2.06
CA ARG A 60 8.60 14.56 -1.20
C ARG A 60 9.23 15.01 0.12
N THR A 61 8.82 16.19 0.59
CA THR A 61 9.16 16.66 1.94
C THR A 61 8.49 15.79 3.02
N PRO A 62 8.98 15.80 4.28
CA PRO A 62 8.40 15.00 5.35
C PRO A 62 6.89 15.23 5.55
N THR A 63 6.44 16.49 5.47
CA THR A 63 5.01 16.84 5.60
C THR A 63 4.18 16.32 4.43
N GLN A 64 4.69 16.42 3.20
CA GLN A 64 4.02 15.86 2.02
C GLN A 64 3.91 14.33 2.13
N ARG A 65 5.00 13.65 2.53
CA ARG A 65 4.97 12.19 2.73
C ARG A 65 3.93 11.73 3.76
N ASP A 66 3.79 12.47 4.87
CA ASP A 66 2.77 12.18 5.89
C ASP A 66 1.35 12.44 5.36
N ALA A 67 1.15 13.54 4.63
CA ALA A 67 -0.12 13.85 3.98
C ALA A 67 -0.51 12.76 2.95
N ASP A 68 0.41 12.39 2.05
CA ASP A 68 0.23 11.36 1.04
C ASP A 68 -0.09 10.00 1.68
N ARG A 69 0.64 9.66 2.77
CA ARG A 69 0.41 8.42 3.51
C ARG A 69 -0.98 8.39 4.15
N ARG A 70 -1.40 9.48 4.80
CA ARG A 70 -2.73 9.58 5.44
C ARG A 70 -3.84 9.53 4.42
N LEU A 71 -3.67 10.23 3.30
CA LEU A 71 -4.62 10.21 2.19
C LEU A 71 -4.75 8.79 1.64
N PHE A 72 -3.63 8.13 1.32
CA PHE A 72 -3.66 6.75 0.84
C PHE A 72 -4.31 5.79 1.84
N MET A 73 -3.92 5.86 3.12
CA MET A 73 -4.53 5.05 4.17
C MET A 73 -6.04 5.29 4.32
N SER A 74 -6.55 6.48 4.02
CA SER A 74 -7.99 6.74 4.06
C SER A 74 -8.77 6.04 2.94
N MET A 75 -8.10 5.71 1.83
CA MET A 75 -8.70 5.03 0.68
C MET A 75 -8.72 3.50 0.81
N ILE A 76 -7.86 2.92 1.65
CA ILE A 76 -7.80 1.47 1.85
C ILE A 76 -8.99 1.01 2.70
N LYS A 77 -9.92 0.31 2.05
CA LYS A 77 -11.14 -0.23 2.67
C LYS A 77 -10.95 -1.63 3.21
N ASP A 78 -10.13 -2.43 2.53
CA ASP A 78 -9.88 -3.81 2.93
C ASP A 78 -8.95 -3.87 4.17
N PRO A 79 -9.36 -4.51 5.28
CA PRO A 79 -8.55 -4.56 6.49
C PRO A 79 -7.21 -5.28 6.31
N ALA A 80 -7.12 -6.30 5.45
CA ALA A 80 -5.89 -7.03 5.22
C ALA A 80 -4.88 -6.19 4.41
N ALA A 81 -5.35 -5.54 3.34
CA ALA A 81 -4.57 -4.57 2.58
C ALA A 81 -4.13 -3.40 3.45
N ARG A 82 -4.99 -2.91 4.35
CA ARG A 82 -4.63 -1.82 5.28
C ARG A 82 -3.52 -2.26 6.22
N ALA A 83 -3.66 -3.43 6.84
CA ALA A 83 -2.64 -3.99 7.74
C ALA A 83 -1.31 -4.22 7.02
N ASP A 84 -1.34 -4.67 5.75
CA ASP A 84 -0.14 -4.81 4.93
C ASP A 84 0.53 -3.47 4.64
N PHE A 85 -0.24 -2.44 4.27
CA PHE A 85 0.29 -1.09 4.06
C PHE A 85 0.82 -0.46 5.36
N GLU A 86 0.20 -0.71 6.50
CA GLU A 86 0.72 -0.24 7.79
C GLU A 86 2.10 -0.84 8.11
N ARG A 87 2.33 -2.11 7.75
CA ARG A 87 3.58 -2.85 7.97
C ARG A 87 4.68 -2.51 6.95
N HIS A 88 4.31 -2.38 5.69
CA HIS A 88 5.25 -2.29 4.56
C HIS A 88 5.30 -0.89 3.92
N GLY A 89 4.35 -0.01 4.25
CA GLY A 89 4.21 1.31 3.65
C GLY A 89 4.05 1.24 2.14
N TRP A 90 4.69 2.17 1.44
CA TRP A 90 4.69 2.25 -0.02
C TRP A 90 5.27 1.02 -0.74
N MET A 91 5.92 0.09 -0.02
CA MET A 91 6.42 -1.18 -0.56
C MET A 91 5.45 -2.35 -0.33
N SER A 92 4.19 -2.06 0.01
CA SER A 92 3.15 -3.06 0.20
C SER A 92 2.85 -3.82 -1.11
N ALA A 93 3.04 -5.14 -1.05
CA ALA A 93 2.78 -6.02 -2.17
C ALA A 93 1.26 -6.16 -2.43
N LEU A 94 0.45 -6.19 -1.37
CA LEU A 94 -1.01 -6.29 -1.51
C LEU A 94 -1.64 -5.02 -2.08
N ASN A 95 -0.99 -3.85 -1.91
CA ASN A 95 -1.50 -2.58 -2.39
C ASN A 95 -0.83 -2.08 -3.67
N THR A 96 0.03 -2.87 -4.35
CA THR A 96 0.82 -2.35 -5.49
C THR A 96 -0.07 -1.68 -6.55
N GLY A 97 -1.20 -2.31 -6.94
CA GLY A 97 -2.12 -1.72 -7.91
C GLY A 97 -2.73 -0.40 -7.44
N SER A 98 -3.20 -0.34 -6.20
CA SER A 98 -3.78 0.87 -5.61
C SER A 98 -2.73 1.97 -5.39
N ILE A 99 -1.50 1.61 -5.02
CA ILE A 99 -0.37 2.53 -4.89
C ILE A 99 -0.03 3.14 -6.25
N LYS A 100 0.06 2.32 -7.32
CA LYS A 100 0.27 2.81 -8.70
C LYS A 100 -0.82 3.81 -9.07
N ALA A 101 -2.09 3.43 -8.89
CA ALA A 101 -3.23 4.28 -9.24
C ALA A 101 -3.20 5.62 -8.50
N PHE A 102 -2.91 5.62 -7.20
CA PHE A 102 -2.79 6.84 -6.40
C PHE A 102 -1.69 7.77 -6.90
N TRP A 103 -0.49 7.23 -7.16
CA TRP A 103 0.64 8.05 -7.62
C TRP A 103 0.49 8.49 -9.08
N ALA A 104 -0.16 7.69 -9.94
CA ALA A 104 -0.44 8.06 -11.32
C ALA A 104 -1.49 9.19 -11.43
N GLU A 105 -2.37 9.36 -10.43
CA GLU A 105 -3.28 10.51 -10.36
C GLU A 105 -2.53 11.80 -10.01
N LEU A 106 -1.52 11.71 -9.15
CA LEU A 106 -0.74 12.87 -8.70
C LEU A 106 0.37 13.26 -9.68
N GLU A 107 1.03 12.27 -10.28
CA GLU A 107 2.21 12.40 -11.13
C GLU A 107 2.09 11.40 -12.31
N PRO A 108 1.17 11.64 -13.27
CA PRO A 108 0.91 10.71 -14.37
C PRO A 108 2.17 10.43 -15.22
N GLU A 109 2.99 11.45 -15.44
CA GLU A 109 4.24 11.38 -16.21
C GLU A 109 5.24 10.35 -15.64
N ALA A 110 5.19 10.08 -14.34
CA ALA A 110 6.12 9.14 -13.69
C ALA A 110 5.85 7.67 -14.06
N PHE A 111 4.69 7.35 -14.63
CA PHE A 111 4.28 5.97 -14.94
C PHE A 111 4.06 5.70 -16.44
N GLU A 112 4.40 6.64 -17.33
CA GLU A 112 4.24 6.44 -18.78
C GLU A 112 5.17 5.35 -19.36
N GLU A 113 6.33 5.12 -18.74
CA GLU A 113 7.35 4.17 -19.21
C GLU A 113 7.37 2.83 -18.42
N VAL A 114 6.43 2.62 -17.49
CA VAL A 114 6.39 1.46 -16.57
C VAL A 114 5.48 0.35 -17.05
#